data_AF-A0A2H3AJ67-F1
#
_entry.id   AF-A0A2H3AJ67-F1
#
_cell.length_a   1.000
_cell.length_b   1.000
_cell.length_c   1.000
_cell.angle_alpha   90.00
_cell.angle_beta   90.00
_cell.angle_gamma   90.00
#
_symmetry.space_group_name_H-M   'P 1'
#
loop_
_entity.id
_entity.type
_entity.pdbx_description
1 polymer ?
#
loop_
_entity_poly.entity_id
_entity_poly.type
_entity_poly.pdbx_seq_one_letter_code
_entity_poly.pdbx_strand_id
1 'polypeptide(L)'
;MNRKEWLDYYSHDVNRNGQGGREHFEKMRLKYAKLPKVTLSTFTEAGEPESSISVPKQRSYTGREPVISSSLANTRCTSLSVKRLLRTLNSVLNTSYTMEIRSLYSLLKGYIMKDYDFGTVYGHLRPFWYKDLTDIEHKLQSHEARDGKMRRDVLVNNKIINPLIPP
;
A
#
# COMPACT_ATOMS: atom_id res chain seq x y z
N MET A 1 15.93 14.56 -18.62
CA MET A 1 14.49 14.47 -18.92
C MET A 1 13.82 15.77 -18.53
N ASN A 2 12.92 16.32 -19.33
CA ASN A 2 12.10 17.48 -18.95
C ASN A 2 10.72 17.04 -18.42
N ARG A 3 9.93 18.00 -17.88
CA ARG A 3 8.61 17.71 -17.27
C ARG A 3 7.66 16.97 -18.21
N LYS A 4 7.63 17.34 -19.49
CA LYS A 4 6.73 16.75 -20.49
C LYS A 4 7.16 15.32 -20.80
N GLU A 5 8.45 15.12 -21.09
CA GLU A 5 9.02 13.78 -21.32
C GLU A 5 8.73 12.85 -20.14
N TRP A 6 8.95 13.32 -18.91
CA TRP A 6 8.69 12.52 -17.71
C TRP A 6 7.22 12.17 -17.59
N LEU A 7 6.32 13.13 -17.79
CA LEU A 7 4.88 12.89 -17.71
C LEU A 7 4.43 11.89 -18.78
N ASP A 8 4.91 12.02 -20.01
CA ASP A 8 4.54 11.12 -21.11
C ASP A 8 4.99 9.68 -20.80
N TYR A 9 6.23 9.50 -20.35
CA TYR A 9 6.81 8.19 -20.05
C TYR A 9 6.18 7.51 -18.82
N TYR A 10 5.95 8.28 -17.74
CA TYR A 10 5.41 7.75 -16.47
C TYR A 10 3.90 7.93 -16.33
N SER A 11 3.22 8.46 -17.34
CA SER A 11 1.78 8.75 -17.30
C SER A 11 0.96 7.57 -16.78
N HIS A 12 1.29 6.33 -17.13
CA HIS A 12 0.59 5.14 -16.66
C HIS A 12 0.90 4.74 -15.21
N ASP A 13 2.06 5.15 -14.69
CA ASP A 13 2.49 4.90 -13.31
C ASP A 13 1.89 5.92 -12.34
N VAL A 14 1.84 7.20 -12.75
CA VAL A 14 1.19 8.27 -11.98
C VAL A 14 -0.32 8.31 -12.18
N ASN A 15 -0.80 8.21 -13.43
CA ASN A 15 -2.22 8.09 -13.71
C ASN A 15 -2.59 6.61 -13.71
N ARG A 16 -3.22 6.21 -12.61
CA ARG A 16 -3.97 4.95 -12.41
C ARG A 16 -5.09 4.67 -13.44
N ASN A 17 -5.15 5.45 -14.51
CA ASN A 17 -6.19 5.52 -15.54
C ASN A 17 -5.85 4.78 -16.84
N GLY A 18 -4.78 3.99 -16.94
CA GLY A 18 -4.60 3.02 -18.03
C GLY A 18 -5.64 1.90 -17.94
N GLN A 19 -6.01 1.26 -19.06
CA GLN A 19 -7.16 0.33 -19.12
C GLN A 19 -7.06 -0.84 -18.10
N GLY A 20 -5.91 -1.53 -18.03
CA GLY A 20 -5.67 -2.56 -17.01
C GLY A 20 -5.47 -2.01 -15.58
N GLY A 21 -5.08 -0.74 -15.44
CA GLY A 21 -5.06 -0.04 -14.15
C GLY A 21 -6.47 0.27 -13.65
N ARG A 22 -7.34 0.81 -14.51
CA ARG A 22 -8.73 1.15 -14.20
C ARG A 22 -9.51 -0.08 -13.77
N GLU A 23 -9.41 -1.19 -14.51
CA GLU A 23 -10.10 -2.44 -14.14
C GLU A 23 -9.67 -2.93 -12.76
N HIS A 24 -8.37 -2.88 -12.47
CA HIS A 24 -7.87 -3.25 -11.15
C HIS A 24 -8.36 -2.31 -10.05
N PHE A 25 -8.28 -0.99 -10.26
CA PHE A 25 -8.77 0.01 -9.30
C PHE A 25 -10.27 -0.11 -9.07
N GLU A 26 -11.04 -0.38 -10.11
CA GLU A 26 -12.48 -0.58 -9.99
C GLU A 26 -12.79 -1.86 -9.22
N LYS A 27 -12.07 -2.96 -9.50
CA LYS A 27 -12.18 -4.19 -8.72
C LYS A 27 -11.83 -3.95 -7.24
N MET A 28 -10.79 -3.17 -6.94
CA MET A 28 -10.45 -2.77 -5.57
C MET A 28 -11.58 -1.96 -4.93
N ARG A 29 -12.11 -0.95 -5.64
CA ARG A 29 -13.22 -0.11 -5.15
C ARG A 29 -14.46 -0.94 -4.85
N LEU A 30 -14.82 -1.88 -5.72
CA LEU A 30 -15.94 -2.80 -5.51
C LEU A 30 -15.71 -3.71 -4.30
N LYS A 31 -14.46 -4.11 -4.02
CA LYS A 31 -14.11 -4.86 -2.81
C LYS A 31 -14.22 -3.96 -1.57
N TYR A 32 -13.74 -2.73 -1.62
CA TYR A 32 -13.78 -1.77 -0.51
C TYR A 32 -15.20 -1.33 -0.18
N ALA A 33 -16.08 -1.21 -1.18
CA ALA A 33 -17.50 -0.92 -0.94
C ALA A 33 -18.19 -1.96 -0.04
N LYS A 34 -17.68 -3.21 0.00
CA LYS A 34 -18.19 -4.31 0.84
C LYS A 34 -17.59 -4.32 2.25
N LEU A 35 -16.58 -3.50 2.52
CA LEU A 35 -15.99 -3.39 3.87
C LEU A 35 -16.90 -2.58 4.79
N PRO A 36 -16.91 -2.88 6.10
CA PRO A 36 -17.59 -2.02 7.06
C PRO A 36 -17.00 -0.61 7.04
N LYS A 37 -17.84 0.38 7.31
CA LYS A 37 -17.37 1.75 7.50
C LYS A 37 -16.69 1.83 8.86
N VAL A 38 -15.44 2.30 8.89
CA VAL A 38 -14.64 2.45 10.10
C VAL A 38 -14.30 3.91 10.33
N THR A 39 -14.12 4.27 11.59
CA THR A 39 -13.60 5.58 12.01
C THR A 39 -12.30 5.37 12.77
N LEU A 40 -11.24 6.03 12.35
CA LEU A 40 -9.98 6.14 13.09
C LEU A 40 -9.78 7.61 13.44
N SER A 41 -9.36 7.91 14.67
CA SER A 41 -8.99 9.26 15.07
C SER A 41 -7.71 9.25 15.87
N THR A 42 -6.95 10.33 15.76
CA THR A 42 -5.72 10.57 16.53
C THR A 42 -5.97 10.57 18.03
N PHE A 43 -7.15 11.02 18.46
CA PHE A 43 -7.58 10.91 19.85
C PHE A 43 -7.68 9.46 20.32
N THR A 44 -8.32 8.60 19.54
CA THR A 44 -8.49 7.18 19.90
C THR A 44 -7.17 6.40 19.76
N GLU A 45 -6.35 6.77 18.79
CA GLU A 45 -5.13 6.04 18.42
C GLU A 45 -3.90 6.43 19.25
N ALA A 46 -3.75 7.71 19.57
CA ALA A 46 -2.58 8.29 20.22
C ALA A 46 -2.89 9.06 21.51
N GLY A 47 -4.17 9.24 21.86
CA GLY A 47 -4.59 10.06 23.00
C GLY A 47 -4.48 11.56 22.75
N GLU A 48 -4.13 11.97 21.53
CA GLU A 48 -3.87 13.36 21.17
C GLU A 48 -5.15 14.06 20.69
N PRO A 49 -5.42 15.31 21.11
CA PRO A 49 -6.56 16.05 20.61
C PRO A 49 -6.41 16.31 19.11
N GLU A 50 -7.44 16.04 18.31
CA GLU A 50 -7.41 16.22 16.86
C GLU A 50 -7.00 17.64 16.43
N SER A 51 -7.31 18.65 17.25
CA SER A 51 -6.93 20.04 17.02
C SER A 51 -5.41 20.28 17.02
N SER A 52 -4.63 19.42 17.65
CA SER A 52 -3.16 19.48 17.67
C SER A 52 -2.52 19.14 16.32
N ILE A 53 -3.22 18.39 15.47
CA ILE A 53 -2.70 17.93 14.18
C ILE A 53 -2.99 18.98 13.12
N SER A 54 -1.95 19.54 12.51
CA SER A 54 -2.08 20.60 11.50
C SER A 54 -2.74 20.11 10.20
N VAL A 55 -2.59 18.83 9.85
CA VAL A 55 -3.09 18.23 8.61
C VAL A 55 -4.49 17.63 8.84
N PRO A 56 -5.58 18.21 8.31
CA PRO A 56 -6.93 17.77 8.64
C PRO A 56 -7.20 16.29 8.30
N LYS A 57 -6.64 15.79 7.19
CA LYS A 57 -6.79 14.40 6.76
C LYS A 57 -6.01 13.38 7.61
N GLN A 58 -5.17 13.85 8.53
CA GLN A 58 -4.48 12.99 9.51
C GLN A 58 -5.18 13.00 10.87
N ARG A 59 -6.14 13.90 11.11
CA ARG A 59 -6.88 14.00 12.39
C ARG A 59 -7.78 12.81 12.62
N SER A 60 -8.61 12.54 11.63
CA SER A 60 -9.52 11.42 11.60
C SER A 60 -9.80 10.97 10.18
N TYR A 61 -10.08 9.68 10.08
CA TYR A 61 -10.54 9.02 8.87
C TYR A 61 -11.89 8.39 9.18
N THR A 62 -12.84 8.55 8.27
CA THR A 62 -14.12 7.85 8.33
C THR A 62 -14.48 7.37 6.93
N GLY A 63 -14.52 6.05 6.74
CA GLY A 63 -14.73 5.50 5.41
C GLY A 63 -14.68 3.98 5.37
N ARG A 64 -14.78 3.42 4.16
CA ARG A 64 -14.76 1.97 3.92
C ARG A 64 -13.45 1.50 3.30
N GLU A 65 -12.50 2.39 3.03
CA GLU A 65 -11.19 1.90 2.60
C GLU A 65 -10.58 1.10 3.75
N PRO A 66 -9.87 0.01 3.44
CA PRO A 66 -9.18 -0.75 4.46
C PRO A 66 -8.07 0.15 4.99
N VAL A 67 -8.26 0.63 6.21
CA VAL A 67 -7.28 1.40 6.97
C VAL A 67 -6.86 0.55 8.15
N ILE A 68 -5.61 0.76 8.59
CA ILE A 68 -5.03 0.04 9.71
C ILE A 68 -4.77 1.05 10.84
N SER A 69 -4.94 0.60 12.08
CA SER A 69 -4.53 1.41 13.24
C SER A 69 -3.01 1.58 13.25
N SER A 70 -2.55 2.64 13.91
CA SER A 70 -1.14 2.91 14.15
C SER A 70 -0.51 1.79 14.98
N SER A 71 -1.23 1.29 15.98
CA SER A 71 -0.80 0.14 16.79
C SER A 71 -0.57 -1.11 15.95
N LEU A 72 -1.47 -1.40 15.00
CA LEU A 72 -1.31 -2.52 14.10
C LEU A 72 -0.16 -2.27 13.12
N ALA A 73 -0.10 -1.09 12.50
CA ALA A 73 0.95 -0.72 11.57
C ALA A 73 2.35 -0.88 12.18
N ASN A 74 2.53 -0.46 13.43
CA ASN A 74 3.81 -0.51 14.15
C ASN A 74 4.14 -1.91 14.71
N THR A 75 3.26 -2.90 14.53
CA THR A 75 3.52 -4.27 15.00
C THR A 75 4.62 -4.90 14.14
N ARG A 76 5.76 -5.24 14.76
CA ARG A 76 6.86 -5.96 14.09
C ARG A 76 6.40 -7.33 13.60
N CYS A 77 6.66 -7.65 12.34
CA CYS A 77 6.29 -8.95 11.78
C CYS A 77 7.04 -10.12 12.43
N THR A 78 8.23 -9.89 13.01
CA THR A 78 8.97 -10.87 13.81
C THR A 78 8.20 -11.36 15.05
N SER A 79 7.27 -10.56 15.57
CA SER A 79 6.35 -10.97 16.65
C SER A 79 5.17 -11.83 16.17
N LEU A 80 5.00 -11.98 14.85
CA LEU A 80 3.90 -12.69 14.20
C LEU A 80 4.43 -13.93 13.47
N SER A 81 3.71 -15.05 13.57
CA SER A 81 3.93 -16.16 12.63
C SER A 81 3.39 -15.80 11.25
N VAL A 82 3.91 -16.45 10.18
CA VAL A 82 3.39 -16.27 8.80
C VAL A 82 1.87 -16.45 8.75
N LYS A 83 1.36 -17.47 9.44
CA LYS A 83 -0.09 -17.74 9.55
C LYS A 83 -0.85 -16.57 10.18
N ARG A 84 -0.31 -15.98 11.26
CA ARG A 84 -0.94 -14.83 11.93
C ARG A 84 -0.89 -13.59 11.05
N LEU A 85 0.25 -13.32 10.39
CA LEU A 85 0.40 -12.21 9.45
C LEU A 85 -0.61 -12.30 8.29
N LEU A 86 -0.72 -13.47 7.65
CA LEU A 86 -1.69 -13.71 6.58
C LEU A 86 -3.13 -13.53 7.07
N ARG A 87 -3.47 -14.08 8.24
CA ARG A 87 -4.82 -13.91 8.83
C ARG A 87 -5.15 -12.45 9.08
N THR A 88 -4.20 -11.67 9.58
CA THR A 88 -4.40 -10.24 9.82
C THR A 88 -4.60 -9.48 8.51
N LEU A 89 -3.78 -9.74 7.49
CA LEU A 89 -3.97 -9.15 6.14
C LEU A 89 -5.34 -9.52 5.55
N ASN A 90 -5.72 -10.79 5.63
CA ASN A 90 -7.02 -11.29 5.20
C ASN A 90 -8.18 -10.55 5.90
N SER A 91 -8.05 -10.32 7.21
CA SER A 91 -9.06 -9.60 8.00
C SER A 91 -9.17 -8.14 7.58
N VAL A 92 -8.03 -7.43 7.45
CA VAL A 92 -8.01 -6.01 7.05
C VAL A 92 -8.58 -5.81 5.65
N LEU A 93 -8.27 -6.73 4.73
CA LEU A 93 -8.62 -6.62 3.32
C LEU A 93 -9.89 -7.41 2.94
N ASN A 94 -10.54 -8.03 3.93
CA ASN A 94 -11.73 -8.88 3.80
C ASN A 94 -11.60 -9.93 2.69
N THR A 95 -10.62 -10.81 2.88
CA THR A 95 -10.25 -11.91 1.98
C THR A 95 -9.97 -13.17 2.78
N SER A 96 -9.75 -14.29 2.09
CA SER A 96 -9.58 -15.61 2.71
C SER A 96 -8.45 -16.41 2.04
N TYR A 97 -7.34 -15.75 1.70
CA TYR A 97 -6.19 -16.43 1.12
C TYR A 97 -5.59 -17.45 2.08
N THR A 98 -5.16 -18.58 1.55
CA THR A 98 -4.57 -19.69 2.31
C THR A 98 -3.05 -19.71 2.12
N MET A 99 -2.36 -20.52 2.94
CA MET A 99 -0.91 -20.73 2.80
C MET A 99 -0.54 -21.64 1.61
N GLU A 100 -1.53 -22.09 0.82
CA GLU A 100 -1.30 -22.92 -0.38
C GLU A 100 -0.69 -22.10 -1.53
N ILE A 101 -0.87 -20.78 -1.50
CA ILE A 101 -0.21 -19.86 -2.43
C ILE A 101 1.27 -19.74 -2.01
N ARG A 102 2.11 -20.61 -2.56
CA ARG A 102 3.52 -20.73 -2.19
C ARG A 102 4.32 -19.44 -2.32
N SER A 103 4.07 -18.66 -3.38
CA SER A 103 4.70 -17.35 -3.61
C SER A 103 4.37 -16.35 -2.50
N LEU A 104 3.09 -16.28 -2.09
CA LEU A 104 2.67 -15.44 -0.98
C LEU A 104 3.29 -15.91 0.34
N TYR A 105 3.32 -17.22 0.60
CA TYR A 105 3.95 -17.76 1.81
C TYR A 105 5.45 -17.41 1.88
N SER A 106 6.19 -17.63 0.79
CA SER A 106 7.61 -17.28 0.64
C SER A 106 7.84 -15.79 0.94
N LEU A 107 7.06 -14.93 0.29
CA LEU A 107 7.16 -13.48 0.45
C LEU A 107 6.89 -13.02 1.90
N LEU A 108 5.84 -13.53 2.54
CA LEU A 108 5.53 -13.20 3.93
C LEU A 108 6.62 -13.66 4.90
N LYS A 109 7.22 -14.84 4.65
CA LYS A 109 8.39 -15.31 5.39
C LYS A 109 9.59 -14.37 5.21
N GLY A 110 9.81 -13.90 3.99
CA GLY A 110 10.84 -12.91 3.67
C GLY A 110 10.66 -11.59 4.43
N TYR A 111 9.43 -11.07 4.53
CA TYR A 111 9.17 -9.86 5.32
C TYR A 111 9.45 -10.02 6.81
N ILE A 112 9.12 -11.19 7.38
CA ILE A 112 9.46 -11.51 8.77
C ILE A 112 10.99 -11.52 8.96
N MET A 113 11.73 -12.14 8.04
CA MET A 113 13.19 -12.20 8.13
C MET A 113 13.87 -10.82 8.01
N LYS A 114 13.22 -9.87 7.31
CA LYS A 114 13.69 -8.48 7.20
C LYS A 114 13.28 -7.58 8.38
N ASP A 115 12.57 -8.14 9.38
CA ASP A 115 12.05 -7.40 10.53
C ASP A 115 11.16 -6.20 10.17
N TYR A 116 10.41 -6.33 9.07
CA TYR A 116 9.46 -5.30 8.67
C TYR A 116 8.31 -5.20 9.68
N ASP A 117 7.79 -3.99 9.88
CA ASP A 117 6.51 -3.80 10.55
C ASP A 117 5.33 -4.15 9.62
N PHE A 118 4.15 -4.32 10.21
CA PHE A 118 2.94 -4.67 9.48
C PHE A 118 2.53 -3.56 8.50
N GLY A 119 2.73 -2.29 8.85
CA GLY A 119 2.40 -1.15 8.00
C GLY A 119 3.17 -1.17 6.67
N THR A 120 4.45 -1.49 6.73
CA THR A 120 5.34 -1.66 5.58
C THR A 120 4.87 -2.81 4.71
N VAL A 121 4.61 -3.98 5.30
CA VAL A 121 4.08 -5.15 4.58
C VAL A 121 2.73 -4.85 3.92
N TYR A 122 1.84 -4.21 4.66
CA TYR A 122 0.53 -3.78 4.18
C TYR A 122 0.65 -2.83 2.99
N GLY A 123 1.53 -1.83 3.09
CA GLY A 123 1.80 -0.86 2.02
C GLY A 123 2.32 -1.52 0.74
N HIS A 124 3.24 -2.49 0.86
CA HIS A 124 3.77 -3.23 -0.29
C HIS A 124 2.70 -4.10 -0.95
N LEU A 125 1.87 -4.80 -0.16
CA LEU A 125 0.95 -5.81 -0.68
C LEU A 125 -0.40 -5.26 -1.13
N ARG A 126 -0.92 -4.20 -0.50
CA ARG A 126 -2.26 -3.64 -0.78
C ARG A 126 -2.51 -3.36 -2.28
N PRO A 127 -1.57 -2.80 -3.07
CA PRO A 127 -1.77 -2.53 -4.50
C PRO A 127 -1.87 -3.78 -5.39
N PHE A 128 -1.52 -4.95 -4.86
CA PHE A 128 -1.52 -6.21 -5.61
C PHE A 128 -2.47 -7.25 -5.02
N TRP A 129 -3.02 -7.00 -3.82
CA TRP A 129 -3.72 -7.98 -3.02
C TRP A 129 -4.88 -8.68 -3.74
N TYR A 130 -5.62 -7.96 -4.59
CA TYR A 130 -6.78 -8.50 -5.33
C TYR A 130 -6.45 -8.97 -6.76
N LYS A 131 -5.17 -9.00 -7.12
CA LYS A 131 -4.67 -9.58 -8.37
C LYS A 131 -4.37 -11.07 -8.17
N ASP A 132 -3.90 -11.71 -9.22
CA ASP A 132 -3.23 -12.99 -9.07
C ASP A 132 -1.93 -12.79 -8.26
N LEU A 133 -1.75 -13.66 -7.25
CA LEU A 133 -0.64 -13.66 -6.32
C LEU A 133 0.40 -14.74 -6.63
N THR A 134 0.18 -15.59 -7.64
CA THR A 134 1.11 -16.66 -8.04
C THR A 134 2.51 -16.15 -8.40
N ASP A 135 2.61 -14.95 -8.98
CA ASP A 135 3.82 -14.25 -9.41
C ASP A 135 4.07 -12.93 -8.64
N ILE A 136 3.54 -12.84 -7.41
CA ILE A 136 3.56 -11.60 -6.61
C ILE A 136 4.97 -11.04 -6.39
N GLU A 137 5.97 -11.89 -6.18
CA GLU A 137 7.35 -11.48 -5.96
C GLU A 137 7.90 -10.73 -7.18
N HIS A 138 7.68 -11.25 -8.38
CA HIS A 138 8.10 -10.62 -9.64
C HIS A 138 7.36 -9.30 -9.91
N LYS A 139 6.05 -9.25 -9.61
CA LYS A 139 5.24 -8.02 -9.70
C LYS A 139 5.76 -6.92 -8.79
N LEU A 140 6.12 -7.26 -7.55
CA LEU A 140 6.68 -6.31 -6.59
C LEU A 140 8.05 -5.81 -7.03
N GLN A 141 8.95 -6.71 -7.42
CA GLN A 141 10.29 -6.33 -7.88
C GLN A 141 10.23 -5.39 -9.09
N SER A 142 9.36 -5.70 -10.06
CA SER A 142 9.15 -4.86 -11.24
C SER A 142 8.61 -3.48 -10.86
N HIS A 143 7.68 -3.42 -9.90
CA HIS A 143 7.09 -2.17 -9.43
C HIS A 143 8.10 -1.32 -8.65
N GLU A 144 8.87 -1.91 -7.74
CA GLU A 144 9.92 -1.23 -6.98
C GLU A 144 11.02 -0.67 -7.91
N ALA A 145 11.46 -1.46 -8.90
CA ALA A 145 12.43 -1.01 -9.88
C ALA A 145 11.91 0.17 -10.72
N ARG A 146 10.64 0.11 -11.13
CA ARG A 146 9.98 1.15 -11.91
C ARG A 146 9.75 2.43 -11.11
N ASP A 147 9.29 2.31 -9.86
CA ASP A 147 9.16 3.44 -8.92
C ASP A 147 10.51 4.09 -8.65
N GLY A 148 11.55 3.30 -8.38
CA GLY A 148 12.90 3.81 -8.17
C GLY A 148 13.45 4.56 -9.40
N LYS A 149 13.19 4.06 -10.61
CA LYS A 149 13.56 4.76 -11.85
C LYS A 149 12.78 6.08 -11.99
N MET A 150 11.47 6.04 -11.78
CA MET A 150 10.59 7.21 -11.82
C MET A 150 11.08 8.31 -10.87
N ARG A 151 11.43 7.95 -9.62
CA ARG A 151 11.94 8.87 -8.60
C ARG A 151 13.31 9.45 -8.95
N ARG A 152 14.20 8.68 -9.61
CA ARG A 152 15.47 9.21 -10.12
C ARG A 152 15.25 10.18 -11.28
N ASP A 153 14.39 9.82 -12.24
CA ASP A 153 14.19 10.58 -13.47
C ASP A 153 13.44 11.90 -13.24
N VAL A 154 12.68 12.02 -12.14
CA VAL A 154 11.97 13.27 -11.77
C VAL A 154 12.92 14.34 -11.20
N LEU A 155 14.12 13.97 -10.78
CA LEU A 155 15.10 14.85 -10.15
C LEU A 155 16.07 15.37 -11.21
N VAL A 156 15.99 16.66 -11.51
CA VAL A 156 16.92 17.33 -12.44
C VAL A 156 17.54 18.52 -11.72
N ASN A 157 18.86 18.56 -11.64
CA ASN A 157 19.61 19.60 -10.91
C ASN A 157 19.08 19.78 -9.47
N ASN A 158 18.82 18.67 -8.78
CA ASN A 158 18.23 18.60 -7.43
C ASN A 158 16.86 19.27 -7.29
N LYS A 159 16.10 19.41 -8.38
CA LYS A 159 14.72 19.91 -8.38
C LYS A 159 13.77 18.85 -8.90
N ILE A 160 12.64 18.69 -8.21
CA ILE A 160 11.53 17.86 -8.67
C ILE A 160 10.86 18.58 -9.84
N ILE A 161 10.93 18.02 -11.04
CA ILE A 161 10.37 18.63 -12.25
C ILE A 161 8.85 18.38 -12.40
N ASN A 162 8.28 17.45 -11.63
CA ASN A 162 6.86 17.12 -11.68
C ASN A 162 6.29 16.81 -10.27
N PRO A 163 5.31 17.58 -9.77
CA PRO A 163 4.72 17.38 -8.45
C PRO A 163 3.71 16.22 -8.39
N LEU A 164 3.37 15.61 -9.53
CA LEU A 164 2.43 14.48 -9.59
C LEU A 164 3.08 13.16 -9.17
N ILE A 165 4.38 13.15 -8.86
CA ILE A 165 5.02 11.98 -8.31
C ILE A 165 4.29 11.55 -7.02
N PRO A 166 3.94 10.25 -6.86
CA PRO A 166 3.31 9.79 -5.63
C PRO A 166 4.27 10.01 -4.44
N PRO A 167 3.74 10.33 -3.25
CA PRO A 167 4.56 10.49 -2.05
C PRO A 167 5.49 9.29 -1.84
#